data_AF-A0A1Q6U1M8-F1
#
_entry.id   AF-A0A1Q6U1M8-F1
#
_cell.length_a   1.000
_cell.length_b   1.000
_cell.length_c   1.000
_cell.angle_alpha   90.00
_cell.angle_beta   90.00
_cell.angle_gamma   90.00
#
_symmetry.space_group_name_H-M   'P 1'
#
loop_
_entity.id
_entity.type
_entity.pdbx_description
1 polymer ?
#
loop_
_entity_poly.entity_id
_entity_poly.type
_entity_poly.pdbx_seq_one_letter_code
_entity_poly.pdbx_strand_id
1 'polypeptide(L)'
;MEKKKITWTKRILTLMVAVAVLLTSSLVTVPVYAASKPMVVSKYMLAKGEKFTLNVYNEPDNAKISYKSKKSAVASVNKKGVVTAKKPGKTDIVVTVKVGKKTYQAKTKVTVKKSMTAAEYVATTYAELALMYTSACDLAIANGWDQDADVVDTLNAVGDIVTAAGDMTKHPKNYSEEDFMDELDAIETAANGVLELLPIISEPAQ
;
A
#
# COMPACT_ATOMS: atom_id res chain seq x y z
N MET A 1 -0.68 -2.42 33.23
CA MET A 1 -1.42 -2.27 31.97
C MET A 1 -0.91 -1.09 31.13
N GLU A 2 -0.70 0.08 31.72
CA GLU A 2 -0.29 1.30 31.01
C GLU A 2 1.10 1.23 30.36
N LYS A 3 2.10 0.65 31.04
CA LYS A 3 3.44 0.43 30.48
C LYS A 3 3.43 -0.50 29.25
N LYS A 4 2.69 -1.62 29.30
CA LYS A 4 2.54 -2.57 28.18
C LYS A 4 1.89 -1.90 26.96
N LYS A 5 0.87 -1.07 27.19
CA LYS A 5 0.17 -0.30 26.16
C LYS A 5 1.07 0.74 25.48
N ILE A 6 1.92 1.44 26.23
CA ILE A 6 2.89 2.41 25.69
C ILE A 6 4.00 1.72 24.88
N THR A 7 4.51 0.58 25.34
CA THR A 7 5.52 -0.18 24.59
C THR A 7 4.94 -0.72 23.27
N TRP A 8 3.69 -1.17 23.32
CA TRP A 8 2.95 -1.66 22.14
C TRP A 8 2.68 -0.57 21.10
N THR A 9 2.18 0.62 21.49
CA THR A 9 1.94 1.71 20.54
C THR A 9 3.22 2.17 19.85
N LYS A 10 4.36 2.13 20.55
CA LYS A 10 5.67 2.42 19.97
C LYS A 10 6.05 1.40 18.89
N ARG A 11 5.84 0.09 19.14
CA ARG A 11 6.13 -0.97 18.16
C ARG A 11 5.32 -0.78 16.88
N ILE A 12 4.01 -0.59 16.98
CA ILE A 12 3.15 -0.32 15.81
C ILE A 12 3.64 0.90 15.04
N LEU A 13 3.94 2.00 15.74
CA LEU A 13 4.40 3.21 15.06
C LEU A 13 5.71 2.97 14.32
N THR A 14 6.64 2.20 14.89
CA THR A 14 7.90 1.83 14.23
C THR A 14 7.65 1.01 12.96
N LEU A 15 6.81 -0.02 13.02
CA LEU A 15 6.45 -0.85 11.85
C LEU A 15 5.76 -0.02 10.77
N MET A 16 4.81 0.84 11.15
CA MET A 16 4.11 1.71 10.20
C MET A 16 5.06 2.66 9.48
N VAL A 17 6.11 3.16 10.17
CA VAL A 17 7.15 3.98 9.55
C VAL A 17 8.02 3.14 8.61
N ALA A 18 8.42 1.94 9.02
CA ALA A 18 9.21 1.03 8.19
C ALA A 18 8.47 0.68 6.89
N VAL A 19 7.24 0.16 7.00
CA VAL A 19 6.37 -0.15 5.84
C VAL A 19 6.14 1.09 4.96
N ALA A 20 5.90 2.27 5.55
CA ALA A 20 5.71 3.49 4.77
C ALA A 20 6.97 3.93 4.00
N VAL A 21 8.17 3.67 4.53
CA VAL A 21 9.44 3.94 3.82
C VAL A 21 9.59 2.97 2.65
N LEU A 22 9.37 1.67 2.89
CA LEU A 22 9.44 0.61 1.88
C LEU A 22 8.50 0.87 0.69
N LEU A 23 7.26 1.28 0.97
CA LEU A 23 6.29 1.55 -0.08
C LEU A 23 6.60 2.81 -0.91
N THR A 24 7.56 3.66 -0.50
CA THR A 24 7.94 4.87 -1.27
C THR A 24 9.17 4.70 -2.14
N SER A 25 9.91 3.58 -2.02
CA SER A 25 11.18 3.35 -2.72
C SER A 25 11.08 2.82 -4.15
N SER A 26 9.88 2.56 -4.68
CA SER A 26 9.72 2.02 -6.03
C SER A 26 9.49 3.13 -7.07
N LEU A 27 10.57 3.65 -7.65
CA LEU A 27 10.53 4.33 -8.95
C LEU A 27 11.13 3.38 -9.99
N VAL A 28 10.39 2.33 -10.35
CA VAL A 28 10.73 1.60 -11.59
C VAL A 28 9.75 2.06 -12.66
N THR A 29 10.24 2.95 -13.52
CA THR A 29 9.59 3.23 -14.80
C THR A 29 9.87 2.02 -15.68
N VAL A 30 9.01 1.00 -15.61
CA VAL A 30 9.14 -0.17 -16.47
C VAL A 30 8.81 0.28 -17.90
N PRO A 31 9.79 0.30 -18.82
CA PRO A 31 9.50 0.61 -20.21
C PRO A 31 8.64 -0.55 -20.71
N VAL A 32 7.37 -0.27 -20.98
CA VAL A 32 6.31 -1.23 -21.35
C VAL A 32 5.54 -1.80 -20.16
N TYR A 33 4.53 -1.04 -19.72
CA TYR A 33 3.21 -1.64 -19.48
C TYR A 33 2.09 -0.70 -19.90
N ALA A 34 1.90 -0.59 -21.23
CA ALA A 34 0.77 0.12 -21.82
C ALA A 34 -0.60 -0.58 -21.60
N ALA A 35 -0.63 -1.75 -20.94
CA ALA A 35 -1.81 -2.62 -20.82
C ALA A 35 -2.48 -2.60 -19.43
N SER A 36 -1.76 -2.40 -18.32
CA SER A 36 -2.35 -2.42 -16.97
C SER A 36 -2.93 -1.07 -16.58
N LYS A 37 -4.14 -1.07 -16.00
CA LYS A 37 -4.78 0.16 -15.53
C LYS A 37 -4.08 0.64 -14.24
N PRO A 38 -3.75 1.95 -14.11
CA PRO A 38 -3.17 2.47 -12.88
C PRO A 38 -4.10 2.23 -11.69
N MET A 39 -3.52 1.83 -10.56
CA MET A 39 -4.26 1.49 -9.34
C MET A 39 -3.84 2.37 -8.17
N VAL A 40 -4.78 2.61 -7.26
CA VAL A 40 -4.54 3.28 -5.99
C VAL A 40 -5.40 2.60 -4.93
N VAL A 41 -4.99 2.65 -3.67
CA VAL A 41 -5.81 2.13 -2.57
C VAL A 41 -7.18 2.79 -2.55
N SER A 42 -8.24 1.98 -2.42
CA SER A 42 -9.62 2.49 -2.48
C SER A 42 -10.07 3.11 -1.15
N LYS A 43 -9.48 2.69 -0.03
CA LYS A 43 -9.78 3.12 1.33
C LYS A 43 -8.48 3.15 2.13
N TYR A 44 -8.34 4.13 3.02
CA TYR A 44 -7.19 4.24 3.89
C TYR A 44 -7.59 4.86 5.24
N MET A 45 -7.05 4.36 6.34
CA MET A 45 -7.33 4.83 7.70
C MET A 45 -6.07 5.39 8.35
N LEU A 46 -6.19 6.50 9.07
CA LEU A 46 -5.07 7.17 9.75
C LEU A 46 -5.52 7.71 11.11
N ALA A 47 -4.63 7.69 12.09
CA ALA A 47 -4.78 8.52 13.26
C ALA A 47 -4.50 10.00 12.92
N LYS A 48 -5.11 10.92 13.66
CA LYS A 48 -4.87 12.35 13.51
C LYS A 48 -3.36 12.64 13.67
N GLY A 49 -2.80 13.38 12.72
CA GLY A 49 -1.38 13.77 12.70
C GLY A 49 -0.51 12.85 11.85
N GLU A 50 -0.95 11.63 11.57
CA GLU A 50 -0.23 10.70 10.70
C GLU A 50 -0.26 11.16 9.24
N LYS A 51 0.71 10.63 8.49
CA LYS A 51 0.87 10.82 7.06
C LYS A 51 1.05 9.48 6.38
N PHE A 52 0.62 9.40 5.13
CA PHE A 52 1.00 8.32 4.22
C PHE A 52 1.18 8.89 2.83
N THR A 53 1.92 8.19 1.97
CA THR A 53 2.04 8.53 0.56
C THR A 53 1.01 7.71 -0.21
N LEU A 54 0.12 8.38 -0.94
CA LEU A 54 -0.83 7.71 -1.82
C LEU A 54 -0.12 7.33 -3.11
N ASN A 55 0.33 6.08 -3.20
CA ASN A 55 1.04 5.55 -4.35
C ASN A 55 0.09 5.25 -5.52
N VAL A 56 0.62 5.38 -6.73
CA VAL A 56 -0.02 4.93 -7.97
C VAL A 56 0.75 3.71 -8.46
N TYR A 57 0.13 2.54 -8.34
CA TYR A 57 0.68 1.28 -8.84
C TYR A 57 0.35 1.13 -10.33
N ASN A 58 1.18 0.40 -11.06
CA ASN A 58 1.09 0.32 -12.53
C ASN A 58 1.03 1.72 -13.16
N GLU A 59 1.87 2.64 -12.67
CA GLU A 59 2.00 3.98 -13.23
C GLU A 59 2.50 3.88 -14.68
N PRO A 60 1.74 4.35 -15.68
CA PRO A 60 2.19 4.29 -17.05
C PRO A 60 3.34 5.26 -17.31
N ASP A 61 4.24 4.90 -18.23
CA ASP A 61 5.32 5.79 -18.65
C ASP A 61 4.82 7.17 -19.09
N ASN A 62 5.56 8.20 -18.69
CA ASN A 62 5.25 9.61 -18.98
C ASN A 62 3.89 10.09 -18.42
N ALA A 63 3.35 9.39 -17.41
CA ALA A 63 2.15 9.83 -16.72
C ALA A 63 2.34 11.18 -16.02
N LYS A 64 1.30 12.01 -16.06
CA LYS A 64 1.15 13.19 -15.22
C LYS A 64 0.12 12.90 -14.15
N ILE A 65 0.59 12.76 -12.91
CA ILE A 65 -0.27 12.48 -11.76
C ILE A 65 -0.62 13.78 -11.03
N SER A 66 -1.87 13.91 -10.62
CA SER A 66 -2.34 15.00 -9.76
C SER A 66 -3.34 14.51 -8.73
N TYR A 67 -3.33 15.18 -7.57
CA TYR A 67 -4.11 14.82 -6.39
C TYR A 67 -5.00 15.97 -5.93
N LYS A 68 -6.22 15.66 -5.48
CA LYS A 68 -7.14 16.64 -4.90
C LYS A 68 -7.94 16.04 -3.74
N SER A 69 -7.87 16.68 -2.57
CA SER A 69 -8.77 16.34 -1.46
C SER A 69 -10.12 17.05 -1.60
N LYS A 70 -11.22 16.32 -1.37
CA LYS A 70 -12.56 16.91 -1.31
C LYS A 70 -12.81 17.71 -0.03
N LYS A 71 -12.15 17.36 1.09
CA LYS A 71 -12.25 18.06 2.37
C LYS A 71 -10.85 18.19 2.99
N SER A 72 -10.09 19.19 2.54
CA SER A 72 -8.71 19.45 2.97
C SER A 72 -8.54 19.73 4.47
N ALA A 73 -9.64 20.10 5.16
CA ALA A 73 -9.69 20.25 6.62
C ALA A 73 -9.75 18.91 7.37
N VAL A 74 -10.21 17.84 6.72
CA VAL A 74 -10.21 16.47 7.27
C VAL A 74 -8.87 15.80 6.96
N ALA A 75 -8.49 15.73 5.67
CA ALA A 75 -7.17 15.30 5.24
C ALA A 75 -6.74 16.09 4.00
N SER A 76 -5.50 16.58 3.96
CA SER A 76 -4.94 17.26 2.79
C SER A 76 -3.96 16.36 2.05
N VAL A 77 -3.77 16.59 0.76
CA VAL A 77 -2.77 15.90 -0.06
C VAL A 77 -1.90 16.94 -0.76
N ASN A 78 -0.59 16.72 -0.82
CA ASN A 78 0.34 17.61 -1.52
C ASN A 78 0.59 17.14 -2.97
N LYS A 79 1.44 17.85 -3.71
CA LYS A 79 1.76 17.53 -5.12
C LYS A 79 2.47 16.17 -5.29
N LYS A 80 3.15 15.69 -4.24
CA LYS A 80 3.86 14.40 -4.21
C LYS A 80 2.98 13.23 -3.73
N GLY A 81 1.66 13.43 -3.61
CA GLY A 81 0.76 12.39 -3.12
C GLY A 81 0.80 12.17 -1.61
N VAL A 82 1.58 12.95 -0.84
CA VAL A 82 1.62 12.81 0.63
C VAL A 82 0.34 13.34 1.24
N VAL A 83 -0.41 12.45 1.86
CA VAL A 83 -1.65 12.73 2.58
C VAL A 83 -1.32 13.02 4.04
N THR A 84 -1.95 14.03 4.61
CA THR A 84 -1.82 14.40 6.04
C THR A 84 -3.19 14.39 6.70
N ALA A 85 -3.34 13.58 7.75
CA ALA A 85 -4.57 13.46 8.53
C ALA A 85 -4.70 14.62 9.54
N LYS A 86 -5.72 15.47 9.38
CA LYS A 86 -5.86 16.71 10.18
C LYS A 86 -6.95 16.65 11.24
N LYS A 87 -8.15 16.21 10.86
CA LYS A 87 -9.32 16.21 11.74
C LYS A 87 -10.10 14.90 11.57
N PRO A 88 -10.54 14.25 12.67
CA PRO A 88 -11.40 13.08 12.59
C PRO A 88 -12.60 13.30 11.67
N GLY A 89 -12.84 12.34 10.78
CA GLY A 89 -13.83 12.47 9.72
C GLY A 89 -13.46 11.65 8.49
N LYS A 90 -14.28 11.76 7.44
CA LYS A 90 -14.07 11.06 6.18
C LYS A 90 -13.98 12.04 5.02
N THR A 91 -13.07 11.80 4.09
CA THR A 91 -12.94 12.54 2.83
C THR A 91 -12.49 11.63 1.71
N ASP A 92 -12.84 11.98 0.47
CA ASP A 92 -12.21 11.37 -0.69
C ASP A 92 -10.99 12.18 -1.10
N ILE A 93 -9.94 11.49 -1.52
CA ILE A 93 -8.84 12.02 -2.32
C ILE A 93 -9.03 11.50 -3.73
N VAL A 94 -9.06 12.42 -4.70
CA VAL A 94 -9.17 12.13 -6.12
C VAL A 94 -7.76 12.11 -6.70
N VAL A 95 -7.40 11.01 -7.35
CA VAL A 95 -6.15 10.86 -8.11
C VAL A 95 -6.51 10.91 -9.59
N THR A 96 -5.80 11.75 -10.35
CA THR A 96 -5.94 11.84 -11.80
C THR A 96 -4.60 11.52 -12.45
N VAL A 97 -4.58 10.48 -13.28
CA VAL A 97 -3.41 10.02 -14.04
C VAL A 97 -3.66 10.33 -15.52
N LYS A 98 -2.82 11.16 -16.13
CA LYS A 98 -2.93 11.54 -17.55
C LYS A 98 -1.76 11.01 -18.35
N VAL A 99 -2.04 10.32 -19.45
CA VAL A 99 -1.04 9.74 -20.36
C VAL A 99 -1.48 10.03 -21.79
N GLY A 100 -0.78 10.95 -22.47
CA GLY A 100 -1.20 11.46 -23.77
C GLY A 100 -2.65 11.98 -23.73
N LYS A 101 -3.55 11.35 -24.51
CA LYS A 101 -4.99 11.67 -24.56
C LYS A 101 -5.84 10.89 -23.54
N LYS A 102 -5.29 9.88 -22.87
CA LYS A 102 -6.01 9.05 -21.90
C LYS A 102 -5.98 9.71 -20.51
N THR A 103 -7.11 9.65 -19.81
CA THR A 103 -7.24 10.13 -18.43
C THR A 103 -7.87 9.04 -17.57
N TYR A 104 -7.18 8.64 -16.51
CA TYR A 104 -7.70 7.74 -15.49
C TYR A 104 -8.00 8.55 -14.23
N GLN A 105 -9.16 8.30 -13.61
CA GLN A 105 -9.53 8.87 -12.33
C GLN A 105 -9.85 7.79 -11.32
N ALA A 106 -9.24 7.90 -10.15
CA ALA A 106 -9.50 7.02 -9.02
C ALA A 106 -9.81 7.84 -7.76
N LYS A 107 -10.42 7.19 -6.79
CA LYS A 107 -10.80 7.81 -5.51
C LYS A 107 -10.36 6.92 -4.36
N THR A 108 -9.66 7.52 -3.41
CA THR A 108 -9.30 6.91 -2.13
C THR A 108 -10.15 7.53 -1.03
N LYS A 109 -10.94 6.71 -0.34
CA LYS A 109 -11.71 7.14 0.82
C LYS A 109 -10.82 7.13 2.06
N VAL A 110 -10.40 8.31 2.49
CA VAL A 110 -9.61 8.51 3.71
C VAL A 110 -10.52 8.67 4.91
N THR A 111 -10.28 7.87 5.95
CA THR A 111 -10.92 8.00 7.26
C THR A 111 -9.89 8.39 8.30
N VAL A 112 -10.02 9.60 8.84
CA VAL A 112 -9.19 10.07 9.95
C VAL A 112 -9.87 9.73 11.27
N LYS A 113 -9.12 9.13 12.18
CA LYS A 113 -9.57 8.74 13.51
C LYS A 113 -8.79 9.48 14.60
N LYS A 114 -9.32 9.45 15.82
CA LYS A 114 -8.58 9.94 17.00
C LYS A 114 -7.41 9.00 17.34
N SER A 115 -7.65 7.69 17.23
CA SER A 115 -6.69 6.62 17.42
C SER A 115 -7.10 5.44 16.52
N MET A 116 -6.14 4.58 16.19
CA MET A 116 -6.35 3.34 15.44
C MET A 116 -6.15 2.12 16.35
N THR A 117 -6.76 1.00 15.96
CA THR A 117 -6.51 -0.33 16.55
C THR A 117 -5.50 -1.10 15.71
N ALA A 118 -4.91 -2.19 16.23
CA ALA A 118 -4.02 -3.06 15.42
C ALA A 118 -4.71 -3.56 14.14
N ALA A 119 -5.96 -4.04 14.27
CA ALA A 119 -6.77 -4.48 13.13
C ALA A 119 -6.95 -3.39 12.05
N GLU A 120 -7.02 -2.12 12.45
CA GLU A 120 -7.18 -1.01 11.51
C GLU A 120 -5.86 -0.64 10.83
N TYR A 121 -4.74 -0.81 11.52
CA TYR A 121 -3.41 -0.70 10.91
C TYR A 121 -3.20 -1.82 9.91
N VAL A 122 -3.45 -3.08 10.28
CA VAL A 122 -3.41 -4.24 9.35
C VAL A 122 -4.31 -3.99 8.15
N ALA A 123 -5.56 -3.56 8.34
CA ALA A 123 -6.48 -3.30 7.22
C ALA A 123 -5.98 -2.23 6.23
N THR A 124 -5.20 -1.28 6.72
CA THR A 124 -4.65 -0.20 5.92
C THR A 124 -3.36 -0.62 5.20
N THR A 125 -2.45 -1.32 5.89
CA THR A 125 -1.18 -1.80 5.31
C THR A 125 -1.40 -2.94 4.33
N TYR A 126 -2.29 -3.89 4.65
CA TYR A 126 -2.76 -4.93 3.73
C TYR A 126 -3.24 -4.36 2.41
N ALA A 127 -4.03 -3.28 2.43
CA ALA A 127 -4.59 -2.71 1.21
C ALA A 127 -3.50 -2.17 0.27
N GLU A 128 -2.38 -1.65 0.81
CA GLU A 128 -1.22 -1.26 0.02
C GLU A 128 -0.44 -2.49 -0.47
N LEU A 129 -0.14 -3.44 0.42
CA LEU A 129 0.58 -4.68 0.07
C LEU A 129 -0.16 -5.45 -1.04
N ALA A 130 -1.48 -5.56 -0.97
CA ALA A 130 -2.27 -6.25 -1.99
C ALA A 130 -2.14 -5.60 -3.38
N LEU A 131 -2.05 -4.26 -3.46
CA LEU A 131 -1.82 -3.57 -4.73
C LEU A 131 -0.38 -3.70 -5.20
N MET A 132 0.58 -3.65 -4.28
CA MET A 132 1.99 -3.88 -4.57
C MET A 132 2.22 -5.29 -5.11
N TYR A 133 1.65 -6.30 -4.46
CA TYR A 133 1.64 -7.69 -4.89
C TYR A 133 1.00 -7.85 -6.28
N THR A 134 -0.19 -7.29 -6.49
CA THR A 134 -0.86 -7.33 -7.81
C THR A 134 0.02 -6.72 -8.90
N SER A 135 0.64 -5.57 -8.62
CA SER A 135 1.54 -4.88 -9.54
C SER A 135 2.79 -5.71 -9.85
N ALA A 136 3.36 -6.38 -8.85
CA ALA A 136 4.50 -7.28 -9.04
C ALA A 136 4.14 -8.52 -9.87
N CYS A 137 2.96 -9.13 -9.64
CA CYS A 137 2.48 -10.24 -10.46
C CYS A 137 2.24 -9.82 -11.91
N ASP A 138 1.57 -8.68 -12.14
CA ASP A 138 1.38 -8.12 -13.48
C ASP A 138 2.74 -7.97 -14.18
N LEU A 139 3.72 -7.42 -13.47
CA LEU A 139 5.05 -7.16 -13.98
C LEU A 139 5.81 -8.44 -14.33
N ALA A 140 5.81 -9.42 -13.42
CA ALA A 140 6.42 -10.73 -13.65
C ALA A 140 5.83 -11.41 -14.89
N ILE A 141 4.51 -11.35 -15.08
CA ILE A 141 3.84 -11.97 -16.23
C ILE A 141 4.22 -11.32 -17.57
N ALA A 142 4.26 -9.99 -17.72
CA ALA A 142 4.66 -9.44 -19.04
C ALA A 142 6.11 -9.71 -19.36
N ASN A 143 6.95 -9.68 -18.34
CA ASN A 143 8.38 -9.84 -18.53
C ASN A 143 8.78 -11.32 -18.57
N GLY A 144 7.84 -12.27 -18.48
CA GLY A 144 8.10 -13.70 -18.66
C GLY A 144 8.77 -14.38 -17.45
N TRP A 145 8.63 -13.80 -16.27
CA TRP A 145 9.12 -14.36 -15.00
C TRP A 145 8.12 -15.30 -14.33
N ASP A 146 6.96 -15.56 -14.94
CA ASP A 146 5.88 -16.38 -14.38
C ASP A 146 6.20 -17.88 -14.29
N GLN A 147 7.34 -18.30 -14.84
CA GLN A 147 7.87 -19.67 -14.76
C GLN A 147 9.19 -19.77 -13.97
N ASP A 148 9.74 -18.65 -13.51
CA ASP A 148 10.96 -18.65 -12.70
C ASP A 148 10.63 -19.07 -11.27
N ALA A 149 11.30 -20.12 -10.77
CA ALA A 149 10.96 -20.73 -9.49
C ALA A 149 11.14 -19.76 -8.31
N ASP A 150 12.21 -18.97 -8.29
CA ASP A 150 12.52 -18.08 -7.19
C ASP A 150 11.55 -16.88 -7.16
N VAL A 151 11.21 -16.35 -8.33
CA VAL A 151 10.20 -15.29 -8.46
C VAL A 151 8.82 -15.81 -8.04
N VAL A 152 8.42 -16.97 -8.55
CA VAL A 152 7.10 -17.57 -8.26
C VAL A 152 6.97 -17.92 -6.78
N ASP A 153 7.99 -18.51 -6.16
CA ASP A 153 7.96 -18.85 -4.73
C ASP A 153 7.86 -17.60 -3.86
N THR A 154 8.61 -16.55 -4.21
CA THR A 154 8.54 -15.27 -3.50
C THR A 154 7.16 -14.61 -3.64
N LEU A 155 6.59 -14.57 -4.86
CA LEU A 155 5.24 -14.04 -5.08
C LEU A 155 4.17 -14.88 -4.38
N ASN A 156 4.28 -16.20 -4.36
CA ASN A 156 3.36 -17.08 -3.62
C ASN A 156 3.41 -16.80 -2.11
N ALA A 157 4.60 -16.68 -1.53
CA ALA A 157 4.75 -16.34 -0.12
C ALA A 157 4.12 -14.98 0.22
N VAL A 158 4.28 -13.98 -0.65
CA VAL A 158 3.58 -12.68 -0.50
C VAL A 158 2.06 -12.85 -0.64
N GLY A 159 1.60 -13.68 -1.58
CA GLY A 159 0.19 -14.00 -1.80
C GLY A 159 -0.48 -14.66 -0.58
N ASP A 160 0.25 -15.52 0.14
CA ASP A 160 -0.21 -16.14 1.38
C ASP A 160 -0.43 -15.10 2.49
N ILE A 161 0.52 -14.17 2.67
CA ILE A 161 0.39 -13.05 3.62
C ILE A 161 -0.77 -12.12 3.24
N VAL A 162 -0.90 -11.78 1.95
CA VAL A 162 -2.04 -10.99 1.45
C VAL A 162 -3.36 -11.71 1.76
N THR A 163 -3.42 -13.03 1.62
CA THR A 163 -4.62 -13.82 1.92
C THR A 163 -4.93 -13.83 3.42
N ALA A 164 -3.92 -14.07 4.26
CA ALA A 164 -4.03 -14.09 5.71
C ALA A 164 -4.50 -12.72 6.25
N ALA A 165 -3.80 -11.64 5.93
CA ALA A 165 -4.20 -10.28 6.30
C ALA A 165 -5.61 -9.96 5.77
N GLY A 166 -5.93 -10.38 4.55
CA GLY A 166 -7.26 -10.23 3.96
C GLY A 166 -8.36 -10.89 4.79
N ASP A 167 -8.13 -12.09 5.34
CA ASP A 167 -9.06 -12.75 6.26
C ASP A 167 -9.19 -12.00 7.59
N MET A 168 -8.06 -11.60 8.18
CA MET A 168 -8.04 -10.85 9.44
C MET A 168 -8.87 -9.55 9.37
N THR A 169 -8.85 -8.87 8.22
CA THR A 169 -9.65 -7.64 8.02
C THR A 169 -11.15 -7.91 7.90
N LYS A 170 -11.56 -9.07 7.40
CA LYS A 170 -12.97 -9.48 7.27
C LYS A 170 -13.51 -10.02 8.60
N HIS A 171 -12.66 -10.68 9.37
CA HIS A 171 -13.02 -11.37 10.61
C HIS A 171 -12.21 -10.89 11.83
N PRO A 172 -12.13 -9.57 12.11
CA PRO A 172 -11.17 -9.05 13.10
C PRO A 172 -11.46 -9.46 14.54
N LYS A 173 -12.64 -10.04 14.82
CA LYS A 173 -13.00 -10.57 16.15
C LYS A 173 -12.41 -11.94 16.43
N ASN A 174 -11.93 -12.64 15.40
CA ASN A 174 -11.33 -13.97 15.51
C ASN A 174 -9.85 -13.90 15.94
N TYR A 175 -9.27 -12.70 15.92
CA TYR A 175 -7.85 -12.47 16.10
C TYR A 175 -7.62 -11.61 17.33
N SER A 176 -6.58 -11.97 18.09
CA SER A 176 -6.07 -11.20 19.20
C SER A 176 -5.26 -10.00 18.72
N GLU A 177 -4.97 -9.08 19.64
CA GLU A 177 -4.08 -7.95 19.35
C GLU A 177 -2.65 -8.40 19.01
N GLU A 178 -2.22 -9.56 19.52
CA GLU A 178 -0.90 -10.15 19.23
C GLU A 178 -0.85 -10.73 17.81
N ASP A 179 -1.90 -11.43 17.38
CA ASP A 179 -1.99 -11.95 16.01
C ASP A 179 -1.88 -10.82 14.98
N PHE A 180 -2.52 -9.66 15.22
CA PHE A 180 -2.40 -8.51 14.33
C PHE A 180 -1.00 -7.90 14.33
N MET A 181 -0.23 -8.02 15.42
CA MET A 181 1.16 -7.54 15.46
C MET A 181 2.05 -8.43 14.62
N ASP A 182 1.91 -9.74 14.78
CA ASP A 182 2.68 -10.72 14.01
C ASP A 182 2.36 -10.59 12.52
N GLU A 183 1.10 -10.32 12.16
CA GLU A 183 0.72 -10.04 10.78
C GLU A 183 1.31 -8.72 10.26
N LEU A 184 1.46 -7.67 11.09
CA LEU A 184 2.16 -6.45 10.66
C LEU A 184 3.63 -6.70 10.35
N ASP A 185 4.31 -7.52 11.16
CA ASP A 185 5.70 -7.94 10.93
C ASP A 185 5.81 -8.79 9.64
N ALA A 186 4.82 -9.67 9.39
CA ALA A 186 4.74 -10.44 8.16
C ALA A 186 4.48 -9.57 6.93
N ILE A 187 3.60 -8.55 7.03
CA ILE A 187 3.37 -7.56 5.97
C ILE A 187 4.64 -6.77 5.64
N GLU A 188 5.42 -6.37 6.64
CA GLU A 188 6.70 -5.69 6.42
C GLU A 188 7.68 -6.61 5.67
N THR A 189 7.78 -7.87 6.08
CA THR A 189 8.63 -8.88 5.42
C THR A 189 8.19 -9.11 3.97
N ALA A 190 6.89 -9.26 3.73
CA ALA A 190 6.33 -9.43 2.39
C ALA A 190 6.58 -8.21 1.50
N ALA A 191 6.43 -6.99 2.04
CA ALA A 191 6.74 -5.77 1.31
C ALA A 191 8.22 -5.68 0.91
N ASN A 192 9.14 -6.09 1.80
CA ASN A 192 10.57 -6.20 1.48
C ASN A 192 10.83 -7.21 0.35
N GLY A 193 10.22 -8.39 0.42
CA GLY A 193 10.36 -9.41 -0.63
C GLY A 193 9.94 -8.89 -2.00
N VAL A 194 8.81 -8.16 -2.09
CA VAL A 194 8.41 -7.54 -3.36
C VAL A 194 9.41 -6.48 -3.81
N LEU A 195 9.93 -5.64 -2.91
CA LEU A 195 10.93 -4.62 -3.27
C LEU A 195 12.23 -5.21 -3.81
N GLU A 196 12.68 -6.34 -3.26
CA GLU A 196 13.87 -7.04 -3.72
C GLU A 196 13.65 -7.68 -5.10
N LEU A 197 12.43 -8.14 -5.39
CA LEU A 197 12.08 -8.64 -6.72
C LEU A 197 12.00 -7.54 -7.77
N LEU A 198 11.53 -6.33 -7.41
CA LEU A 198 11.21 -5.28 -8.38
C LEU A 198 12.32 -5.03 -9.42
N PRO A 199 13.61 -4.87 -9.07
CA PRO A 199 14.67 -4.68 -10.06
C PRO A 199 14.82 -5.84 -11.06
N ILE A 200 14.52 -7.08 -10.63
CA ILE A 200 14.63 -8.29 -11.45
C ILE A 200 13.44 -8.35 -12.41
N ILE A 201 12.23 -8.34 -11.86
CA ILE A 201 11.01 -8.54 -12.64
C ILE A 201 10.68 -7.35 -13.55
N SER A 202 11.34 -6.20 -13.35
CA SER A 202 11.21 -5.01 -14.20
C SER A 202 11.90 -5.12 -15.55
N GLU A 203 12.82 -6.07 -15.70
CA GLU A 203 13.49 -6.38 -16.96
C GLU A 203 12.90 -7.65 -17.57
N PRO A 204 12.89 -7.81 -18.91
CA PRO A 204 12.48 -9.08 -19.54
C PRO A 204 13.34 -10.25 -19.05
N ALA A 205 12.71 -11.40 -18.80
CA ALA A 205 13.40 -12.66 -18.53
C ALA A 205 14.32 -13.03 -19.71
N GLN A 206 15.48 -13.61 -19.38
CA GLN A 206 16.53 -13.99 -20.33
C GLN A 206 16.29 -15.36 -20.97
#